data_AF-A0A5N9F139-F1
#
_entry.id   AF-A0A5N9F139-F1
#
_cell.length_a   1.000
_cell.length_b   1.000
_cell.length_c   1.000
_cell.angle_alpha   90.00
_cell.angle_beta   90.00
_cell.angle_gamma   90.00
#
_symmetry.space_group_name_H-M   'P 1'
#
loop_
_entity.id
_entity.type
_entity.pdbx_description
1 polymer ?
#
loop_
_entity_poly.entity_id
_entity_poly.type
_entity_poly.pdbx_seq_one_letter_code
_entity_poly.pdbx_strand_id
1 'polypeptide(L)'
;MKQWNSRHADDGLVIGSVHTPPEFVFEKDYDNVVEATKLNALDWTMAQDNDFVTWRCYRNRFWPAKYLIDKDGVAGTPNLAKAVTARQRT
;
A
#
# COMPACT_ATOMS: atom_id res chain seq x y z
N MET A 1 -8.91 4.61 0.51
CA MET A 1 -7.59 5.11 0.07
C MET A 1 -7.75 6.24 -0.92
N LYS A 2 -8.37 6.07 -2.10
CA LYS A 2 -8.65 7.20 -3.02
C LYS A 2 -9.30 8.42 -2.36
N GLN A 3 -10.39 8.22 -1.62
CA GLN A 3 -11.05 9.30 -0.89
C GLN A 3 -10.17 9.92 0.22
N TRP A 4 -9.32 9.12 0.86
CA TRP A 4 -8.38 9.63 1.87
C TRP A 4 -7.28 10.46 1.21
N ASN A 5 -6.72 9.98 0.10
CA ASN A 5 -5.74 10.71 -0.70
C ASN A 5 -6.30 12.06 -1.12
N SER A 6 -7.49 12.07 -1.75
CA SER A 6 -8.14 13.29 -2.22
C SER A 6 -8.46 14.29 -1.12
N ARG A 7 -8.64 13.84 0.13
CA ARG A 7 -9.01 14.73 1.25
C ARG A 7 -7.82 15.25 2.03
N HIS A 8 -6.73 14.49 2.10
CA HIS A 8 -5.66 14.74 3.07
C HIS A 8 -4.26 14.78 2.44
N ALA A 9 -4.11 14.57 1.13
CA ALA A 9 -2.80 14.68 0.48
C ALA A 9 -2.16 16.06 0.75
N ASP A 10 -2.95 17.12 0.68
CA ASP A 10 -2.50 18.49 0.97
C ASP A 10 -2.29 18.75 2.47
N ASP A 11 -2.90 17.94 3.34
CA ASP A 11 -2.73 17.99 4.81
C ASP A 11 -1.46 17.25 5.28
N GLY A 12 -0.69 16.66 4.36
CA GLY A 12 0.53 15.90 4.65
C GLY A 12 0.32 14.39 4.81
N LEU A 13 -0.87 13.85 4.50
CA LEU A 13 -1.07 12.41 4.40
C LEU A 13 -0.32 11.88 3.16
N VAL A 14 0.65 11.00 3.40
CA VAL A 14 1.30 10.23 2.32
C VAL A 14 0.76 8.81 2.31
N ILE A 15 0.24 8.37 1.17
CA ILE A 15 -0.19 6.99 0.98
C ILE A 15 0.90 6.23 0.24
N GLY A 16 1.28 5.06 0.77
CA GLY A 16 2.11 4.08 0.09
C GLY A 16 1.37 2.75 0.01
N SER A 17 1.56 2.02 -1.07
CA SER A 17 1.02 0.67 -1.23
C SER A 17 2.13 -0.36 -1.32
N VAL A 18 1.87 -1.55 -0.79
CA VAL A 18 2.75 -2.71 -0.94
C VAL A 18 1.94 -3.81 -1.62
N HIS A 19 2.28 -4.12 -2.86
CA HIS A 19 1.70 -5.24 -3.59
C HIS A 19 2.45 -6.52 -3.25
N THR A 20 1.88 -7.34 -2.37
CA THR A 20 2.40 -8.68 -2.06
C THR A 20 1.48 -9.68 -2.76
N PRO A 21 1.92 -10.36 -3.83
CA PRO A 21 1.06 -11.24 -4.64
C PRO A 21 0.73 -12.53 -3.88
N PRO A 22 -0.55 -12.75 -3.51
CA PRO A 22 -0.94 -13.85 -2.65
C PRO A 22 -1.25 -15.15 -3.40
N GLU A 23 -1.78 -15.04 -4.63
CA GLU A 23 -2.62 -16.09 -5.21
C GLU A 23 -2.04 -16.62 -6.53
N PHE A 24 -1.43 -15.78 -7.37
CA PHE A 24 -0.96 -16.22 -8.69
C PHE A 24 0.42 -15.67 -9.11
N VAL A 25 1.13 -16.44 -9.93
CA VAL A 25 2.46 -16.07 -10.45
C VAL A 25 2.40 -14.83 -11.33
N PHE A 26 1.30 -14.61 -12.08
CA PHE A 26 1.15 -13.43 -12.93
C PHE A 26 1.07 -12.11 -12.13
N GLU A 27 0.69 -12.18 -10.84
CA GLU A 27 0.66 -11.00 -9.95
C GLU A 27 2.09 -10.57 -9.55
N LYS A 28 3.11 -11.39 -9.84
CA LYS A 28 4.54 -11.04 -9.69
C LYS A 28 5.10 -10.30 -10.88
N ASP A 29 4.41 -10.31 -12.01
CA ASP A 29 4.85 -9.59 -13.20
C ASP A 29 4.70 -8.09 -12.96
N TYR A 30 5.78 -7.35 -13.13
CA TYR A 30 5.83 -5.91 -12.89
C TYR A 30 4.88 -5.16 -13.83
N ASP A 31 4.80 -5.56 -15.10
CA ASP A 31 4.01 -4.84 -16.10
C ASP A 31 2.51 -5.01 -15.80
N ASN A 32 2.09 -6.20 -15.38
CA ASN A 32 0.71 -6.43 -14.93
C ASN A 32 0.35 -5.53 -13.72
N VAL A 33 1.27 -5.37 -12.76
CA VAL A 33 1.07 -4.51 -11.60
C VAL A 33 0.97 -3.05 -12.03
N VAL A 34 1.87 -2.59 -12.92
CA VAL A 34 1.83 -1.23 -13.46
C VAL A 34 0.53 -0.96 -14.21
N GLU A 35 0.10 -1.87 -15.08
CA GLU A 35 -1.18 -1.75 -15.79
C GLU A 35 -2.36 -1.67 -14.83
N ALA A 36 -2.39 -2.52 -13.80
CA ALA A 36 -3.42 -2.48 -12.78
C ALA A 36 -3.44 -1.16 -12.00
N THR A 37 -2.27 -0.58 -11.68
CA THR A 37 -2.21 0.74 -11.02
C THR A 37 -2.81 1.85 -11.88
N LYS A 38 -2.53 1.83 -13.19
CA LYS A 38 -3.05 2.79 -14.16
C LYS A 38 -4.55 2.61 -14.38
N LEU A 39 -5.00 1.38 -14.62
CA LEU A 39 -6.42 1.04 -14.82
C LEU A 39 -7.27 1.47 -13.62
N ASN A 40 -6.71 1.33 -12.42
CA ASN A 40 -7.38 1.72 -11.20
C ASN A 40 -7.14 3.18 -10.82
N ALA A 41 -6.44 4.00 -11.60
CA ALA A 41 -6.11 5.39 -11.26
C ALA A 41 -5.60 5.52 -9.82
N LEU A 42 -4.53 4.79 -9.50
CA LEU A 42 -3.84 4.88 -8.23
C LEU A 42 -2.68 5.86 -8.32
N ASP A 43 -2.90 7.08 -7.84
CA ASP A 43 -1.94 8.18 -7.98
C ASP A 43 -0.89 8.22 -6.85
N TRP A 44 -0.73 7.14 -6.09
CA TRP A 44 0.23 7.05 -4.99
C TRP A 44 1.29 5.97 -5.24
N THR A 45 2.42 6.09 -4.55
CA THR A 45 3.56 5.19 -4.74
C THR A 45 3.22 3.77 -4.32
N MET A 46 3.64 2.80 -5.14
CA MET A 46 3.47 1.38 -4.87
C MET A 46 4.82 0.65 -4.93
N ALA A 47 5.11 -0.14 -3.91
CA ALA A 47 6.20 -1.11 -3.90
C ALA A 47 5.65 -2.50 -4.18
N GLN A 48 6.40 -3.32 -4.91
CA GLN A 48 6.06 -4.71 -5.17
C GLN A 48 6.93 -5.62 -4.29
N ASP A 49 6.29 -6.47 -3.48
CA ASP A 49 6.88 -7.32 -2.45
C ASP A 49 6.71 -8.80 -2.82
N ASN A 50 7.28 -9.20 -3.96
CA ASN A 50 7.14 -10.54 -4.54
C ASN A 50 7.67 -11.68 -3.63
N ASP A 51 8.55 -11.35 -2.69
CA ASP A 51 9.22 -12.27 -1.77
C ASP A 51 8.74 -12.15 -0.32
N PHE A 52 7.62 -11.47 -0.09
CA PHE A 52 6.98 -11.32 1.22
C PHE A 52 7.92 -10.75 2.30
N VAL A 53 8.92 -9.95 1.91
CA VAL A 53 9.91 -9.40 2.85
C VAL A 53 9.21 -8.35 3.71
N THR A 54 8.55 -7.38 3.08
CA THR A 54 7.82 -6.33 3.79
C THR A 54 6.62 -6.89 4.54
N TRP A 55 5.89 -7.83 3.92
CA TRP A 55 4.79 -8.55 4.54
C TRP A 55 5.16 -9.19 5.89
N ARG A 56 6.28 -9.91 5.92
CA ARG A 56 6.80 -10.55 7.14
C ARG A 56 7.30 -9.54 8.16
N CYS A 57 7.97 -8.47 7.73
CA CYS A 57 8.42 -7.38 8.62
C CYS A 57 7.25 -6.74 9.37
N TYR A 58 6.11 -6.52 8.70
CA TYR A 58 4.89 -5.99 9.32
C TYR A 58 4.09 -7.05 10.09
N ARG A 59 4.57 -8.30 10.13
CA ARG A 59 3.90 -9.47 10.72
C ARG A 59 2.47 -9.60 10.20
N ASN A 60 2.23 -9.22 8.94
CA ASN A 60 0.90 -9.23 8.36
C ASN A 60 0.42 -10.68 8.12
N ARG A 61 -0.88 -10.89 8.18
CA ARG A 61 -1.50 -12.21 8.03
C ARG A 61 -2.69 -12.24 7.09
N PHE A 62 -3.20 -11.07 6.69
CA PHE A 62 -4.44 -10.97 5.93
C PHE A 62 -4.36 -9.86 4.88
N TRP A 63 -5.00 -10.09 3.74
CA TRP A 63 -5.32 -9.06 2.77
C TRP A 63 -6.82 -8.70 2.87
N PRO A 64 -7.24 -7.43 2.73
CA PRO A 64 -6.39 -6.24 2.78
C PRO A 64 -5.91 -5.94 4.19
N ALA A 65 -4.69 -5.41 4.31
CA ALA A 65 -4.21 -4.78 5.54
C ALA A 65 -3.89 -3.30 5.31
N LYS A 66 -4.08 -2.49 6.36
CA LYS A 66 -3.76 -1.06 6.37
C LYS A 66 -3.04 -0.72 7.66
N TYR A 67 -1.96 0.03 7.55
CA TYR A 67 -1.20 0.53 8.69
C TYR A 67 -1.15 2.05 8.61
N LEU A 68 -1.38 2.71 9.73
CA LEU A 68 -1.26 4.16 9.86
C LEU A 68 -0.05 4.45 10.77
N ILE A 69 0.93 5.16 10.23
CA ILE A 69 2.23 5.42 10.85
C ILE A 69 2.38 6.92 11.04
N ASP A 70 2.43 7.42 12.26
CA ASP A 70 2.53 8.85 12.52
C ASP A 70 3.80 9.50 11.95
N LYS A 71 3.85 10.84 12.04
CA LYS A 71 5.01 11.63 11.62
C LYS A 71 6.35 11.21 12.27
N ASP A 72 6.30 10.59 13.45
CA ASP A 72 7.46 10.14 14.22
C ASP A 72 7.83 8.68 13.89
N GLY A 73 7.11 8.04 12.97
CA GLY A 73 7.34 6.66 12.55
C GLY A 73 6.69 5.61 13.44
N VAL A 74 5.84 6.01 14.39
CA VAL A 74 5.18 5.13 15.35
C VAL A 74 3.81 4.73 14.81
N ALA A 75 3.55 3.42 14.79
CA ALA A 75 2.25 2.90 14.40
C ALA A 75 1.22 3.10 15.53
N GLY A 76 0.06 3.70 15.20
CA GLY A 76 -1.10 3.76 16.11
C GLY A 76 -1.39 5.11 16.79
N THR A 77 -0.73 6.20 16.39
CA THR A 77 -0.90 7.56 16.96
C THR A 77 -1.57 8.53 15.96
N PRO A 78 -2.30 9.57 16.41
CA PRO A 78 -3.26 10.30 15.58
C PRO A 78 -2.68 11.48 14.78
N ASN A 79 -1.38 11.74 14.88
CA ASN A 79 -0.77 12.85 14.15
C ASN A 79 -0.43 12.40 12.73
N LEU A 80 -1.02 13.09 11.75
CA LEU A 80 -1.10 12.71 10.33
C LEU A 80 0.11 11.93 9.80
N ALA A 81 -0.22 10.84 9.15
CA ALA A 81 0.51 9.59 9.26
C ALA A 81 0.55 8.88 7.91
N LYS A 82 1.70 8.31 7.52
CA LYS A 82 1.82 7.49 6.31
C LYS A 82 0.85 6.31 6.39
N ALA A 83 0.05 6.09 5.35
CA ALA A 83 -0.82 4.93 5.27
C ALA A 83 -0.23 3.88 4.33
N VAL A 84 0.14 2.70 4.87
CA VAL A 84 0.62 1.56 4.07
C VAL A 84 -0.54 0.61 3.82
N THR A 85 -0.90 0.37 2.56
CA THR A 85 -1.96 -0.59 2.20
C THR A 85 -1.37 -1.80 1.48
N ALA A 86 -1.61 -3.01 2.02
CA ALA A 86 -1.32 -4.27 1.36
C ALA A 86 -2.60 -4.86 0.80
N ARG A 87 -2.95 -4.50 -0.46
CA ARG A 87 -3.83 -5.25 -1.39
C ARG A 87 -4.12 -4.43 -2.64
N GLN A 88 -3.91 -5.03 -3.80
CA GLN A 88 -4.79 -4.86 -4.94
C GLN A 88 -4.86 -6.19 -5.71
N ARG A 89 -6.06 -6.64 -6.09
CA ARG A 89 -6.17 -7.70 -7.10
C ARG A 89 -5.82 -7.05 -8.43
N THR A 90 -4.73 -7.50 -9.03
CA THR A 90 -4.40 -7.22 -10.43
C THR A 90 -5.16 -8.18 -11.31
#